data_AF-A0A6J4GWZ1-F1
#
_entry.id   AF-A0A6J4GWZ1-F1
#
_cell.length_a   1.000
_cell.length_b   1.000
_cell.length_c   1.000
_cell.angle_alpha   90.00
_cell.angle_beta   90.00
_cell.angle_gamma   90.00
#
_symmetry.space_group_name_H-M   'P 1'
#
loop_
_entity.id
_entity.type
_entity.pdbx_description
1 polymer ?
#
loop_
_entity_poly.entity_id
_entity_poly.type
_entity_poly.pdbx_seq_one_letter_code
_entity_poly.pdbx_strand_id
1 'polypeptide(L)'
;MSSRDELDYEIVDVFAPRAYAGNPLAVVFDADDLSTAQCQALAFEFHLSETSFICAPTAPGADYRVRILTPFAELPFAGHPSVGAAHTLVRTGRLPAGTVRQECGAGVLDLVVDDDGARLSGGRPTLEDGPAPAGLAAALGLSEADVTGVPADVAGCGLPFAYLGVRPEAVDRAVPDQRALDALGVGEGVSVLSWDASSRTAYARVFAGDLRWGEDPATGSAALGAGVWLVRHGLLPAEGTSSYVVRQGEQLGRPSVLECTVTASAGTAVAATVRGAVVPVARGRIRVPR
;
A
#
# COMPACT_ATOMS: atom_id res chain seq x y z
N MET A 1 -15.32 -28.07 20.73
CA MET A 1 -15.66 -26.84 19.98
C MET A 1 -16.07 -27.29 18.59
N SER A 2 -17.27 -26.96 18.12
CA SER A 2 -17.69 -27.30 16.76
C SER A 2 -16.77 -26.52 15.81
N SER A 3 -15.94 -27.19 15.00
CA SER A 3 -15.27 -26.50 13.90
C SER A 3 -16.36 -25.85 13.06
N ARG A 4 -16.30 -24.54 12.85
CA ARG A 4 -17.19 -23.91 11.87
C ARG A 4 -16.81 -24.48 10.50
N ASP A 5 -17.78 -25.09 9.82
CA ASP A 5 -17.57 -25.60 8.46
C ASP A 5 -17.44 -24.45 7.44
N GLU A 6 -17.92 -23.24 7.79
CA GLU A 6 -17.90 -22.04 6.97
C GLU A 6 -17.52 -20.78 7.77
N LEU A 7 -16.88 -19.82 7.11
CA LEU A 7 -16.53 -18.50 7.65
C LEU A 7 -17.18 -17.39 6.83
N ASP A 8 -17.58 -16.31 7.49
CA ASP A 8 -18.03 -15.09 6.81
C ASP A 8 -16.82 -14.33 6.24
N TYR A 9 -16.99 -13.78 5.04
CA TYR A 9 -15.99 -12.90 4.42
C TYR A 9 -16.65 -11.72 3.72
N GLU A 10 -15.88 -10.65 3.54
CA GLU A 10 -16.17 -9.59 2.58
C GLU A 10 -15.00 -9.39 1.61
N ILE A 11 -15.29 -9.09 0.35
CA ILE A 11 -14.32 -8.54 -0.61
C ILE A 11 -14.56 -7.04 -0.65
N VAL A 12 -13.50 -6.28 -0.44
CA VAL A 12 -13.51 -4.81 -0.47
C VAL A 12 -12.43 -4.30 -1.40
N ASP A 13 -12.65 -3.12 -1.96
CA ASP A 13 -11.66 -2.41 -2.76
C ASP A 13 -11.07 -1.26 -1.93
N VAL A 14 -9.76 -1.25 -1.75
CA VAL A 14 -9.03 -0.30 -0.88
C VAL A 14 -8.36 0.80 -1.71
N PHE A 15 -8.30 2.02 -1.17
CA PHE A 15 -7.88 3.23 -1.91
C PHE A 15 -8.77 3.51 -3.13
N ALA A 16 -10.03 3.07 -3.05
CA ALA A 16 -10.92 2.99 -4.19
C ALA A 16 -11.97 4.11 -4.13
N PRO A 17 -12.08 4.96 -5.16
CA PRO A 17 -13.12 5.99 -5.21
C PRO A 17 -14.51 5.41 -5.53
N ARG A 18 -14.60 4.13 -5.93
CA ARG A 18 -15.81 3.38 -6.27
C ARG A 18 -15.51 1.88 -6.31
N ALA A 19 -16.55 1.05 -6.34
CA ALA A 19 -16.41 -0.39 -6.53
C ALA A 19 -15.74 -0.70 -7.88
N TYR A 20 -14.98 -1.80 -7.92
CA TYR A 20 -14.13 -2.23 -9.01
C TYR A 20 -13.02 -1.21 -9.34
N ALA A 21 -12.43 -0.61 -8.31
CA ALA A 21 -11.30 0.31 -8.42
C ALA A 21 -10.32 0.04 -7.27
N GLY A 22 -9.19 0.74 -7.17
CA GLY A 22 -8.25 0.49 -6.07
C GLY A 22 -7.66 -0.92 -6.03
N ASN A 23 -7.24 -1.34 -4.84
CA ASN A 23 -6.61 -2.64 -4.59
C ASN A 23 -7.60 -3.59 -3.88
N PRO A 24 -8.00 -4.71 -4.51
CA PRO A 24 -8.98 -5.63 -3.94
C PRO A 24 -8.41 -6.45 -2.78
N LEU A 25 -9.19 -6.61 -1.72
CA LEU A 25 -8.83 -7.33 -0.50
C LEU A 25 -9.97 -8.24 -0.07
N ALA A 26 -9.65 -9.49 0.25
CA ALA A 26 -10.56 -10.36 1.00
C ALA A 26 -10.33 -10.18 2.51
N VAL A 27 -11.40 -9.99 3.27
CA VAL A 27 -11.40 -9.91 4.74
C VAL A 27 -12.23 -11.07 5.28
N VAL A 28 -11.57 -12.03 5.93
CA VAL A 28 -12.17 -13.23 6.52
C VAL A 28 -12.29 -13.03 8.03
N PHE A 29 -13.49 -13.19 8.58
CA PHE A 29 -13.74 -12.97 10.01
C PHE A 29 -13.58 -14.24 10.85
N ASP A 30 -13.43 -14.04 12.16
CA ASP A 30 -13.46 -15.09 13.19
C ASP A 30 -12.46 -16.24 12.89
N ALA A 31 -11.24 -15.88 12.46
CA ALA A 31 -10.22 -16.80 11.95
C ALA A 31 -9.30 -17.39 13.04
N ASP A 32 -9.67 -17.30 14.32
CA ASP A 32 -8.85 -17.73 15.46
C ASP A 32 -8.41 -19.19 15.40
N ASP A 33 -9.30 -20.06 14.94
CA ASP A 33 -9.10 -21.51 14.91
C ASP A 33 -8.42 -22.00 13.62
N LEU A 34 -8.06 -21.10 12.69
CA LEU A 34 -7.42 -21.48 11.43
C LEU A 34 -5.91 -21.71 11.58
N SER A 35 -5.45 -22.86 11.11
CA SER A 35 -4.02 -23.11 10.88
C SER A 35 -3.49 -22.23 9.74
N THR A 36 -2.17 -21.98 9.71
CA THR A 36 -1.51 -21.27 8.60
C THR A 36 -1.77 -21.94 7.24
N ALA A 37 -1.79 -23.27 7.19
CA ALA A 37 -2.08 -23.99 5.95
C ALA A 37 -3.52 -23.72 5.44
N GLN A 38 -4.50 -23.63 6.34
CA GLN A 38 -5.88 -23.30 5.97
C GLN A 38 -6.00 -21.83 5.51
N CYS A 39 -5.37 -20.89 6.22
CA CYS A 39 -5.31 -19.50 5.77
C CYS A 39 -4.66 -19.40 4.37
N GLN A 40 -3.57 -20.12 4.14
CA GLN A 40 -2.86 -20.09 2.85
C GLN A 40 -3.73 -20.68 1.73
N ALA A 41 -4.44 -21.77 1.99
CA ALA A 41 -5.37 -22.36 1.02
C ALA A 41 -6.53 -21.41 0.67
N LEU A 42 -7.08 -20.71 1.66
CA LEU A 42 -8.12 -19.70 1.45
C LEU A 42 -7.60 -18.49 0.67
N ALA A 43 -6.41 -17.96 1.02
CA ALA A 43 -5.79 -16.85 0.30
C ALA A 43 -5.50 -17.23 -1.17
N PHE A 44 -5.08 -18.47 -1.42
CA PHE A 44 -4.89 -18.99 -2.76
C PHE A 44 -6.20 -19.14 -3.55
N GLU A 45 -7.29 -19.56 -2.90
CA GLU A 45 -8.63 -19.67 -3.50
C GLU A 45 -9.19 -18.30 -3.89
N PHE A 46 -9.03 -17.27 -3.04
CA PHE A 46 -9.42 -15.90 -3.39
C PHE A 46 -8.58 -15.35 -4.53
N HIS A 47 -7.28 -15.67 -4.54
CA HIS A 47 -6.31 -15.24 -5.56
C HIS A 47 -6.27 -13.73 -5.80
N LEU A 48 -6.59 -12.95 -4.75
CA LEU A 48 -6.33 -11.51 -4.70
C LEU A 48 -4.87 -11.28 -4.28
N SER A 49 -4.40 -10.03 -4.32
CA SER A 49 -3.04 -9.71 -3.90
C SER A 49 -2.78 -10.16 -2.46
N GLU A 50 -3.75 -9.93 -1.57
CA GLU A 50 -3.73 -10.36 -0.18
C GLU A 50 -5.13 -10.72 0.34
N THR A 51 -5.13 -11.48 1.44
CA THR A 51 -6.29 -11.79 2.27
C THR A 51 -5.95 -11.47 3.72
N SER A 52 -6.84 -10.73 4.40
CA SER A 52 -6.77 -10.43 5.83
C SER A 52 -7.66 -11.38 6.62
N PHE A 53 -7.07 -12.11 7.56
CA PHE A 53 -7.77 -12.99 8.49
C PHE A 53 -7.84 -12.31 9.85
N ILE A 54 -9.05 -12.00 10.29
CA ILE A 54 -9.30 -11.30 11.55
C ILE A 54 -9.39 -12.30 12.68
N CYS A 55 -8.57 -12.09 13.71
CA CYS A 55 -8.51 -12.87 14.93
C CYS A 55 -8.70 -11.99 16.16
N ALA A 56 -8.98 -12.61 17.30
CA ALA A 56 -8.83 -12.00 18.60
C ALA A 56 -7.39 -11.52 18.82
N PRO A 57 -7.19 -10.35 19.45
CA PRO A 57 -5.88 -9.84 19.77
C PRO A 57 -5.20 -10.70 20.83
N THR A 58 -3.88 -10.86 20.70
CA THR A 58 -2.99 -11.46 21.69
C THR A 58 -2.10 -10.44 22.39
N ALA A 59 -1.85 -9.29 21.76
CA ALA A 59 -1.08 -8.20 22.33
C ALA A 59 -1.93 -7.34 23.29
N PRO A 60 -1.42 -6.96 24.47
CA PRO A 60 -2.11 -6.03 25.37
C PRO A 60 -2.41 -4.70 24.68
N GLY A 61 -3.68 -4.30 24.73
CA GLY A 61 -4.12 -3.05 24.11
C GLY A 61 -4.24 -3.09 22.60
N ALA A 62 -4.17 -4.25 21.94
CA ALA A 62 -4.70 -4.35 20.58
C ALA A 62 -6.23 -4.55 20.64
N ASP A 63 -6.95 -3.98 19.67
CA ASP A 63 -8.41 -4.12 19.56
C ASP A 63 -8.77 -5.35 18.70
N TYR A 64 -7.90 -5.70 17.76
CA TYR A 64 -7.98 -6.91 16.94
C TYR A 64 -6.60 -7.32 16.44
N ARG A 65 -6.47 -8.59 15.99
CA ARG A 65 -5.28 -9.07 15.29
C ARG A 65 -5.64 -9.40 13.85
N VAL A 66 -4.74 -9.10 12.92
CA VAL A 66 -4.84 -9.51 11.52
C VAL A 66 -3.64 -10.36 11.13
N ARG A 67 -3.92 -11.46 10.43
CA ARG A 67 -2.92 -12.20 9.66
C ARG A 67 -3.11 -11.88 8.19
N ILE A 68 -2.03 -11.51 7.51
CA ILE A 68 -2.08 -11.04 6.12
C ILE A 68 -1.35 -12.06 5.26
N LEU A 69 -2.05 -12.65 4.30
CA LEU A 69 -1.47 -13.66 3.42
C LEU A 69 -1.67 -13.26 1.97
N THR A 70 -0.60 -13.33 1.19
CA THR A 70 -0.69 -13.42 -0.27
C THR A 70 -1.15 -14.83 -0.67
N PRO A 71 -1.41 -15.11 -1.96
CA PRO A 71 -1.65 -16.48 -2.42
C PRO A 71 -0.50 -17.46 -2.14
N PHE A 72 0.70 -16.97 -1.80
CA PHE A 72 1.91 -17.80 -1.71
C PHE A 72 2.61 -17.76 -0.35
N ALA A 73 2.39 -16.74 0.46
CA ALA A 73 3.08 -16.58 1.75
C ALA A 73 2.33 -15.64 2.70
N GLU A 74 2.58 -15.81 4.00
CA GLU A 74 2.18 -14.86 5.04
C GLU A 74 3.16 -13.68 5.11
N LEU A 75 2.61 -12.47 5.19
CA LEU A 75 3.34 -11.22 5.32
C LEU A 75 3.29 -10.73 6.78
N PRO A 76 4.38 -10.17 7.32
CA PRO A 76 4.35 -9.58 8.65
C PRO A 76 3.45 -8.34 8.71
N PHE A 77 3.31 -7.61 7.60
CA PHE A 77 2.50 -6.41 7.48
C PHE A 77 2.28 -6.06 6.01
N ALA A 78 1.14 -5.44 5.71
CA ALA A 78 0.90 -4.74 4.45
C ALA A 78 -0.08 -3.57 4.68
N GLY A 79 0.12 -2.47 3.94
CA GLY A 79 -0.61 -1.22 4.13
C GLY A 79 -2.09 -1.31 3.75
N HIS A 80 -2.40 -1.67 2.50
CA HIS A 80 -3.79 -1.75 2.04
C HIS A 80 -4.61 -2.81 2.78
N PRO A 81 -4.07 -3.98 3.16
CA PRO A 81 -4.81 -4.95 3.98
C PRO A 81 -5.17 -4.39 5.35
N SER A 82 -4.28 -3.61 5.97
CA SER A 82 -4.55 -2.96 7.25
C SER A 82 -5.65 -1.90 7.15
N VAL A 83 -5.60 -1.05 6.11
CA VAL A 83 -6.64 -0.03 5.85
C VAL A 83 -8.00 -0.70 5.59
N GLY A 84 -8.03 -1.72 4.72
CA GLY A 84 -9.25 -2.44 4.35
C GLY A 84 -9.86 -3.22 5.52
N ALA A 85 -9.04 -3.92 6.31
CA ALA A 85 -9.47 -4.65 7.50
C ALA A 85 -10.07 -3.71 8.56
N ALA A 86 -9.35 -2.65 8.92
CA ALA A 86 -9.79 -1.68 9.93
C ALA A 86 -11.15 -1.06 9.58
N HIS A 87 -11.29 -0.54 8.35
CA HIS A 87 -12.55 0.05 7.90
C HIS A 87 -13.68 -0.98 7.85
N THR A 88 -13.40 -2.18 7.33
CA THR A 88 -14.41 -3.24 7.25
C THR A 88 -14.94 -3.63 8.64
N LEU A 89 -14.08 -3.72 9.65
CA LEU A 89 -14.51 -4.01 11.02
C LEU A 89 -15.37 -2.89 11.62
N VAL A 90 -15.01 -1.62 11.38
CA VAL A 90 -15.82 -0.49 11.84
C VAL A 90 -17.17 -0.42 11.13
N ARG A 91 -17.16 -0.46 9.78
CA ARG A 91 -18.38 -0.38 8.96
C ARG A 91 -19.37 -1.51 9.25
N THR A 92 -18.88 -2.70 9.57
CA THR A 92 -19.73 -3.87 9.91
C THR A 92 -20.19 -3.86 11.37
N GLY A 93 -19.83 -2.84 12.16
CA GLY A 93 -20.22 -2.70 13.57
C GLY A 93 -19.48 -3.66 14.50
N ARG A 94 -18.38 -4.27 14.05
CA ARG A 94 -17.53 -5.14 14.88
C ARG A 94 -16.59 -4.33 15.77
N LEU A 95 -16.24 -3.10 15.37
CA LEU A 95 -15.47 -2.14 16.16
C LEU A 95 -16.11 -0.74 16.09
N PRO A 96 -15.92 0.12 17.11
CA PRO A 96 -16.32 1.52 17.03
C PRO A 96 -15.41 2.30 16.07
N ALA A 97 -15.94 3.35 15.44
CA ALA A 97 -15.15 4.30 14.65
C ALA A 97 -14.17 5.11 15.52
N GLY A 98 -13.15 5.70 14.90
CA GLY A 98 -12.08 6.44 15.57
C GLY A 98 -10.75 5.73 15.48
N THR A 99 -9.92 5.85 16.52
CA THR A 99 -8.61 5.18 16.57
C THR A 99 -8.79 3.71 16.92
N VAL A 100 -8.32 2.82 16.05
CA VAL A 100 -8.27 1.37 16.25
C VAL A 100 -6.83 0.88 16.27
N ARG A 101 -6.55 -0.08 17.13
CA ARG A 101 -5.21 -0.65 17.34
C ARG A 101 -5.16 -2.06 16.77
N GLN A 102 -4.48 -2.20 15.65
CA GLN A 102 -4.31 -3.47 14.93
C GLN A 102 -3.03 -4.16 15.37
N GLU A 103 -3.12 -5.40 15.85
CA GLU A 103 -1.97 -6.30 15.97
C GLU A 103 -1.71 -7.03 14.65
N CYS A 104 -0.46 -7.06 14.20
CA CYS A 104 0.01 -7.85 13.06
C CYS A 104 1.44 -8.34 13.32
N GLY A 105 2.05 -9.04 12.35
CA GLY A 105 3.42 -9.54 12.48
C GLY A 105 4.49 -8.45 12.65
N ALA A 106 4.18 -7.19 12.33
CA ALA A 106 5.04 -6.03 12.59
C ALA A 106 4.81 -5.35 13.95
N GLY A 107 3.88 -5.86 14.77
CA GLY A 107 3.52 -5.29 16.07
C GLY A 107 2.13 -4.66 16.08
N VAL A 108 1.90 -3.73 17.02
CA VAL A 108 0.62 -3.01 17.16
C VAL A 108 0.71 -1.66 16.45
N LEU A 109 -0.25 -1.41 15.55
CA LEU A 109 -0.32 -0.23 14.70
C LEU A 109 -1.62 0.53 14.97
N ASP A 110 -1.53 1.86 15.00
CA ASP A 110 -2.69 2.73 15.13
C ASP A 110 -3.22 3.10 13.74
N LEU A 111 -4.53 2.91 13.55
CA LEU A 111 -5.26 3.40 12.39
C LEU A 111 -6.38 4.33 12.86
N VAL A 112 -6.62 5.41 12.10
CA VAL A 112 -7.76 6.30 12.33
C VAL A 112 -8.81 5.99 11.27
N VAL A 113 -9.97 5.51 11.70
CA VAL A 113 -11.04 5.04 10.84
C VAL A 113 -12.23 5.99 10.92
N ASP A 114 -12.73 6.38 9.75
CA ASP A 114 -13.94 7.18 9.57
C ASP A 114 -14.96 6.42 8.71
N ASP A 115 -16.08 7.05 8.37
CA ASP A 115 -17.16 6.42 7.62
C ASP A 115 -16.72 5.96 6.22
N ASP A 116 -15.78 6.66 5.60
CA ASP A 116 -15.39 6.45 4.21
C ASP A 116 -14.14 5.59 4.06
N GLY A 117 -13.26 5.55 5.06
CA GLY A 117 -12.01 4.81 4.96
C GLY A 117 -11.17 4.77 6.24
N ALA A 118 -9.89 4.47 6.07
CA ALA A 118 -8.93 4.46 7.18
C ALA A 118 -7.61 5.14 6.79
N ARG A 119 -7.01 5.79 7.77
CA ARG A 119 -5.67 6.39 7.71
C ARG A 119 -4.69 5.54 8.50
N LEU A 120 -3.58 5.22 7.86
CA LEU A 120 -2.45 4.51 8.43
C LEU A 120 -1.24 5.45 8.52
N SER A 121 -0.54 5.40 9.65
CA SER A 121 0.75 6.07 9.82
C SER A 121 1.88 5.16 9.34
N GLY A 122 2.81 5.72 8.57
CA GLY A 122 4.03 5.02 8.18
C GLY A 122 4.98 4.82 9.36
N GLY A 123 5.99 3.98 9.14
CA GLY A 123 7.09 3.78 10.09
C GLY A 123 8.03 4.98 10.18
N ARG A 124 9.28 4.75 10.59
CA ARG A 124 10.31 5.79 10.53
C ARG A 124 10.66 6.09 9.06
N PRO A 125 10.72 7.36 8.63
CA PRO A 125 11.21 7.70 7.29
C PRO A 125 12.64 7.23 7.05
N THR A 126 12.89 6.71 5.86
CA THR A 126 14.21 6.31 5.35
C THR A 126 14.46 6.99 4.02
N LEU A 127 15.72 7.32 3.75
CA LEU A 127 16.13 7.98 2.52
C LEU A 127 17.60 7.65 2.25
N GLU A 128 17.86 7.15 1.05
CA GLU A 128 19.19 6.78 0.55
C GLU A 128 19.30 7.24 -0.92
N ASP A 129 20.51 7.61 -1.34
CA ASP A 129 20.76 7.94 -2.74
C ASP A 129 20.42 6.72 -3.63
N GLY A 130 19.69 6.97 -4.71
CA GLY A 130 19.23 5.91 -5.61
C GLY A 130 20.14 5.72 -6.83
N PRO A 131 19.74 4.86 -7.77
CA PRO A 131 20.43 4.69 -9.03
C PRO A 131 20.47 5.98 -9.84
N ALA A 132 21.41 6.08 -10.79
CA ALA A 132 21.40 7.19 -11.74
C ALA A 132 20.04 7.24 -12.48
N PRO A 133 19.35 8.40 -12.56
CA PRO A 133 18.02 8.48 -13.16
C PRO A 133 17.94 7.95 -14.58
N ALA A 134 18.99 8.17 -15.39
CA ALA A 134 19.11 7.63 -16.74
C ALA A 134 19.13 6.08 -16.76
N GLY A 135 19.86 5.46 -15.82
CA GLY A 135 19.94 4.01 -15.70
C GLY A 135 18.61 3.40 -15.25
N LEU A 136 17.93 4.04 -14.29
CA LEU A 136 16.60 3.64 -13.84
C LEU A 136 15.54 3.82 -14.93
N ALA A 137 15.60 4.92 -15.70
CA ALA A 137 14.73 5.16 -16.85
C ALA A 137 14.93 4.09 -17.93
N ALA A 138 16.17 3.77 -18.27
CA ALA A 138 16.48 2.71 -19.23
C ALA A 138 15.95 1.34 -18.80
N ALA A 139 16.07 1.01 -17.50
CA ALA A 139 15.49 -0.21 -16.92
C ALA A 139 13.95 -0.22 -16.92
N LEU A 140 13.31 0.92 -17.19
CA LEU A 140 11.86 1.06 -17.36
C LEU A 140 11.46 1.30 -18.83
N GLY A 141 12.37 1.07 -19.78
CA GLY A 141 12.09 1.28 -21.21
C GLY A 141 11.90 2.76 -21.60
N LEU A 142 12.33 3.69 -20.76
CA LEU A 142 12.25 5.14 -20.97
C LEU A 142 13.61 5.71 -21.42
N SER A 143 13.56 6.91 -22.01
CA SER A 143 14.74 7.65 -22.44
C SER A 143 15.14 8.72 -21.42
N GLU A 144 16.36 9.24 -21.51
CA GLU A 144 16.79 10.37 -20.66
C GLU A 144 15.92 11.62 -20.83
N ALA A 145 15.36 11.83 -22.04
CA ALA A 145 14.48 12.96 -22.33
C ALA A 145 13.14 12.90 -21.58
N ASP A 146 12.79 11.72 -21.04
CA ASP A 146 11.56 11.51 -20.28
C ASP A 146 11.71 11.87 -18.79
N VAL A 147 12.94 11.97 -18.29
CA VAL A 147 13.23 12.24 -16.88
C VAL A 147 13.17 13.75 -16.59
N THR A 148 12.67 14.12 -15.42
CA THR A 148 12.50 15.53 -15.00
C THR A 148 13.79 16.23 -14.55
N GLY A 149 14.90 15.49 -14.44
CA GLY A 149 16.17 15.97 -13.89
C GLY A 149 16.26 15.95 -12.36
N VAL A 150 15.17 15.61 -11.67
CA VAL A 150 15.20 15.35 -10.22
C VAL A 150 15.95 14.03 -9.96
N PRO A 151 16.89 13.98 -9.01
CA PRO A 151 17.57 12.75 -8.65
C PRO A 151 16.60 11.65 -8.23
N ALA A 152 16.93 10.41 -8.59
CA ALA A 152 16.23 9.24 -8.10
C ALA A 152 16.82 8.85 -6.75
N ASP A 153 15.96 8.61 -5.78
CA ASP A 153 16.35 8.12 -4.45
C ASP A 153 15.55 6.88 -4.10
N VAL A 154 16.08 6.11 -3.15
CA VAL A 154 15.34 5.07 -2.46
C VAL A 154 14.79 5.66 -1.17
N ALA A 155 13.47 5.79 -1.08
CA ALA A 155 12.80 6.39 0.07
C ALA A 155 11.67 5.52 0.62
N GLY A 156 11.45 5.61 1.92
CA GLY A 156 10.44 4.81 2.60
C GLY A 156 9.91 5.48 3.85
N CYS A 157 8.78 4.98 4.34
CA CYS A 157 8.23 5.29 5.65
C CYS A 157 7.56 4.01 6.15
N GLY A 158 8.36 2.95 6.29
CA GLY A 158 7.94 1.56 6.23
C GLY A 158 8.81 0.81 5.23
N LEU A 159 8.25 0.47 4.07
CA LEU A 159 8.97 -0.20 2.99
C LEU A 159 9.60 0.83 2.01
N PRO A 160 10.88 0.67 1.64
CA PRO A 160 11.57 1.57 0.72
C PRO A 160 11.32 1.23 -0.75
N PHE A 161 11.13 2.26 -1.58
CA PHE A 161 11.00 2.15 -3.05
C PHE A 161 11.93 3.15 -3.74
N ALA A 162 12.40 2.84 -4.95
CA ALA A 162 13.07 3.81 -5.80
C ALA A 162 12.04 4.75 -6.45
N TYR A 163 12.30 6.05 -6.47
CA TYR A 163 11.43 7.06 -7.11
C TYR A 163 12.11 7.65 -8.34
N LEU A 164 11.40 7.62 -9.47
CA LEU A 164 11.83 8.26 -10.71
C LEU A 164 10.80 9.30 -11.15
N GLY A 165 11.17 10.58 -11.06
CA GLY A 165 10.37 11.68 -11.59
C GLY A 165 10.48 11.78 -13.12
N VAL A 166 9.38 11.56 -13.82
CA VAL A 166 9.27 11.62 -15.28
C VAL A 166 8.23 12.63 -15.74
N ARG A 167 8.27 12.99 -17.03
CA ARG A 167 7.25 13.82 -17.66
C ARG A 167 5.90 13.09 -17.66
N PRO A 168 4.76 13.80 -17.55
CA PRO A 168 3.43 13.17 -17.49
C PRO A 168 3.16 12.16 -18.62
N GLU A 169 3.56 12.50 -19.85
CA GLU A 169 3.40 11.66 -21.04
C GLU A 169 4.25 10.38 -21.05
N ALA A 170 5.22 10.25 -20.13
CA ALA A 170 6.13 9.11 -20.06
C ALA A 170 5.72 8.06 -19.02
N VAL A 171 4.90 8.42 -18.02
CA VAL A 171 4.48 7.49 -16.94
C VAL A 171 3.86 6.21 -17.53
N ASP A 172 2.94 6.36 -18.47
CA ASP A 172 2.23 5.24 -19.09
C ASP A 172 3.08 4.42 -20.05
N ARG A 173 4.22 4.95 -20.51
CA ARG A 173 5.14 4.23 -21.39
C ARG A 173 6.13 3.35 -20.65
N ALA A 174 6.21 3.48 -19.33
CA ALA A 174 7.15 2.69 -18.52
C ALA A 174 6.83 1.20 -18.64
N VAL A 175 7.85 0.41 -18.94
CA VAL A 175 7.81 -1.06 -19.03
C VAL A 175 9.03 -1.60 -18.31
N PRO A 176 8.88 -2.33 -17.20
CA PRO A 176 10.03 -2.80 -16.42
C PRO A 176 10.80 -3.89 -17.16
N ASP A 177 12.11 -3.68 -17.34
CA ASP A 177 13.08 -4.73 -17.62
C ASP A 177 13.50 -5.35 -16.29
N GLN A 178 13.05 -6.58 -16.10
CA GLN A 178 13.30 -7.32 -14.89
C GLN A 178 14.80 -7.42 -14.58
N ARG A 179 15.58 -7.94 -15.51
CA ARG A 179 17.01 -8.18 -15.26
C ARG A 179 17.77 -6.88 -14.97
N ALA A 180 17.37 -5.78 -15.61
CA ALA A 180 17.97 -4.48 -15.35
C ALA A 180 17.64 -3.97 -13.94
N LEU A 181 16.39 -4.09 -13.48
CA LEU A 181 15.97 -3.64 -12.15
C LEU A 181 16.66 -4.41 -11.01
N ASP A 182 16.90 -5.72 -11.18
CA ASP A 182 17.62 -6.57 -10.19
C ASP A 182 19.02 -6.02 -9.91
N ALA A 183 19.65 -5.41 -10.91
CA ALA A 183 21.00 -4.91 -10.83
C ALA A 183 21.11 -3.50 -10.22
N LEU A 184 19.99 -2.79 -10.04
CA LEU A 184 20.00 -1.37 -9.66
C LEU A 184 19.77 -1.12 -8.16
N GLY A 185 19.37 -2.12 -7.36
CA GLY A 185 19.17 -1.91 -5.91
C GLY A 185 18.00 -0.97 -5.61
N VAL A 186 16.81 -1.30 -6.11
CA VAL A 186 15.62 -0.42 -6.08
C VAL A 186 14.72 -0.60 -4.84
N GLY A 187 15.22 -1.21 -3.77
CA GLY A 187 14.39 -1.56 -2.61
C GLY A 187 13.30 -2.58 -2.95
N GLU A 188 12.08 -2.35 -2.49
CA GLU A 188 10.91 -3.23 -2.74
C GLU A 188 10.30 -3.03 -4.14
N GLY A 189 10.71 -2.01 -4.89
CA GLY A 189 10.19 -1.72 -6.21
C GLY A 189 10.44 -0.30 -6.69
N VAL A 190 9.90 0.03 -7.86
CA VAL A 190 10.06 1.36 -8.46
C VAL A 190 8.73 2.07 -8.60
N SER A 191 8.66 3.29 -8.10
CA SER A 191 7.58 4.25 -8.35
C SER A 191 8.03 5.23 -9.43
N VAL A 192 7.51 5.05 -10.65
CA VAL A 192 7.66 6.01 -11.74
C VAL A 192 6.50 6.99 -11.68
N LEU A 193 6.78 8.28 -11.55
CA LEU A 193 5.74 9.28 -11.30
C LEU A 193 5.98 10.58 -12.03
N SER A 194 4.88 11.27 -12.34
CA SER A 194 4.86 12.69 -12.65
C SER A 194 4.27 13.47 -11.50
N TRP A 195 4.67 14.73 -11.33
CA TRP A 195 4.25 15.60 -10.22
C TRP A 195 3.64 16.89 -10.74
N ASP A 196 2.40 17.18 -10.34
CA ASP A 196 1.74 18.48 -10.52
C ASP A 196 1.81 19.27 -9.20
N ALA A 197 2.66 20.30 -9.18
CA ALA A 197 2.84 21.15 -8.01
C ALA A 197 1.61 22.03 -7.69
N SER A 198 0.76 22.33 -8.68
CA SER A 198 -0.41 23.20 -8.51
C SER A 198 -1.52 22.49 -7.72
N SER A 199 -1.72 21.20 -7.98
CA SER A 199 -2.69 20.35 -7.29
C SER A 199 -2.06 19.46 -6.21
N ARG A 200 -0.73 19.46 -6.09
CA ARG A 200 0.04 18.55 -5.22
C ARG A 200 -0.33 17.09 -5.46
N THR A 201 -0.42 16.71 -6.73
CA THR A 201 -0.83 15.37 -7.15
C THR A 201 0.29 14.68 -7.90
N ALA A 202 0.65 13.48 -7.47
CA ALA A 202 1.46 12.56 -8.24
C ALA A 202 0.55 11.63 -9.07
N TYR A 203 0.87 11.44 -10.35
CA TYR A 203 0.37 10.29 -11.11
C TYR A 203 1.50 9.28 -11.22
N ALA A 204 1.29 8.10 -10.65
CA ALA A 204 2.34 7.11 -10.44
C ALA A 204 1.93 5.72 -10.96
N ARG A 205 2.95 4.95 -11.35
CA ARG A 205 2.86 3.50 -11.52
C ARG A 205 3.93 2.85 -10.67
N VAL A 206 3.60 1.75 -10.01
CA VAL A 206 4.50 1.05 -9.09
C VAL A 206 4.73 -0.37 -9.58
N PHE A 207 5.98 -0.68 -9.89
CA PHE A 207 6.43 -2.02 -10.26
C PHE A 207 7.11 -2.66 -9.07
N ALA A 208 6.45 -3.65 -8.47
CA ALA A 208 6.86 -4.21 -7.18
C ALA A 208 7.70 -5.50 -7.36
N GLY A 209 8.78 -5.62 -6.59
CA GLY A 209 9.73 -6.75 -6.69
C GLY A 209 9.17 -8.06 -6.17
N ASP A 210 8.25 -8.03 -5.21
CA ASP A 210 7.54 -9.21 -4.69
C ASP A 210 6.55 -9.80 -5.71
N LEU A 211 5.93 -8.95 -6.54
CA LEU A 211 5.21 -9.32 -7.76
C LEU A 211 6.15 -9.66 -8.93
N ARG A 212 7.47 -9.53 -8.69
CA ARG A 212 8.56 -9.60 -9.67
C ARG A 212 8.26 -8.80 -10.92
N TRP A 213 7.92 -7.55 -10.65
CA TRP A 213 7.74 -6.43 -11.57
C TRP A 213 6.61 -6.55 -12.57
N GLY A 214 5.56 -7.26 -12.16
CA GLY A 214 4.20 -6.80 -12.43
C GLY A 214 3.91 -5.47 -11.71
N GLU A 215 2.73 -4.92 -11.97
CA GLU A 215 2.29 -3.61 -11.48
C GLU A 215 1.22 -3.78 -10.40
N ASP A 216 1.34 -3.03 -9.30
CA ASP A 216 0.36 -2.98 -8.21
C ASP A 216 -0.61 -1.80 -8.44
N PRO A 217 -1.94 -1.94 -8.30
CA PRO A 217 -2.89 -0.85 -8.58
C PRO A 217 -2.94 0.25 -7.52
N ALA A 218 -2.54 -0.02 -6.27
CA ALA A 218 -2.47 0.99 -5.23
C ALA A 218 -1.47 0.59 -4.12
N THR A 219 -0.33 1.26 -4.07
CA THR A 219 0.77 0.92 -3.17
C THR A 219 0.93 1.94 -2.06
N GLY A 220 0.26 1.72 -0.91
CA GLY A 220 0.29 2.66 0.21
C GLY A 220 1.70 2.96 0.76
N SER A 221 2.58 1.96 0.78
CA SER A 221 3.98 2.13 1.21
C SER A 221 4.79 3.03 0.26
N ALA A 222 4.64 2.86 -1.05
CA ALA A 222 5.25 3.74 -2.04
C ALA A 222 4.64 5.16 -1.98
N ALA A 223 3.34 5.29 -1.73
CA ALA A 223 2.72 6.59 -1.54
C ALA A 223 3.31 7.33 -0.33
N LEU A 224 3.53 6.65 0.80
CA LEU A 224 4.18 7.23 1.98
C LEU A 224 5.61 7.70 1.70
N GLY A 225 6.42 6.86 1.01
CA GLY A 225 7.80 7.21 0.67
C GLY A 225 7.89 8.32 -0.39
N ALA A 226 6.88 8.47 -1.26
CA ALA A 226 6.82 9.59 -2.20
C ALA A 226 6.85 10.94 -1.47
N GLY A 227 6.15 11.07 -0.34
CA GLY A 227 6.22 12.28 0.49
C GLY A 227 7.62 12.60 0.99
N VAL A 228 8.41 11.57 1.35
CA VAL A 228 9.80 11.71 1.78
C VAL A 228 10.66 12.23 0.63
N TRP A 229 10.54 11.63 -0.56
CA TRP A 229 11.25 12.03 -1.76
C TRP A 229 10.86 13.45 -2.23
N LEU A 230 9.57 13.80 -2.17
CA LEU A 230 9.08 15.13 -2.52
C LEU A 230 9.64 16.23 -1.59
N VAL A 231 9.75 15.96 -0.27
CA VAL A 231 10.39 16.89 0.68
C VAL A 231 11.88 17.03 0.38
N ARG A 232 12.58 15.91 0.13
CA ARG A 232 14.02 15.88 -0.17
C ARG A 232 14.38 16.82 -1.33
N HIS A 233 13.57 16.84 -2.38
CA HIS A 233 13.82 17.63 -3.58
C HIS A 233 13.11 18.99 -3.61
N GLY A 234 12.57 19.44 -2.48
CA GLY A 234 11.91 20.74 -2.37
C GLY A 234 10.61 20.87 -3.19
N LEU A 235 10.03 19.74 -3.60
CA LEU A 235 8.73 19.67 -4.28
C LEU A 235 7.57 19.81 -3.30
N LEU A 236 7.82 19.54 -2.01
CA LEU A 236 6.98 19.89 -0.88
C LEU A 236 7.76 20.73 0.15
N PRO A 237 7.07 21.53 0.98
CA PRO A 237 7.68 22.31 2.05
C PRO A 237 8.61 21.50 2.98
N ALA A 238 9.73 22.12 3.35
CA ALA A 238 10.76 21.58 4.25
C ALA A 238 10.39 21.61 5.75
N GLU A 239 9.25 22.22 6.09
CA GLU A 239 8.78 22.42 7.47
C GLU A 239 7.26 22.21 7.56
N GLY A 240 6.83 21.65 8.69
CA GLY A 240 5.42 21.42 8.99
C GLY A 240 4.80 20.28 8.20
N THR A 241 3.46 20.17 8.24
CA THR A 241 2.72 19.11 7.58
C THR A 241 2.17 19.57 6.23
N SER A 242 2.46 18.81 5.19
CA SER A 242 1.93 19.02 3.83
C SER A 242 1.07 17.85 3.39
N SER A 243 -0.06 18.14 2.75
CA SER A 243 -0.88 17.15 2.06
C SER A 243 -0.50 17.03 0.60
N TYR A 244 -0.65 15.81 0.06
CA TYR A 244 -0.50 15.49 -1.36
C TYR A 244 -1.38 14.29 -1.70
N VAL A 245 -1.64 14.07 -2.98
CA VAL A 245 -2.42 12.94 -3.49
C VAL A 245 -1.55 12.10 -4.40
N VAL A 246 -1.64 10.79 -4.30
CA VAL A 246 -1.09 9.86 -5.29
C VAL A 246 -2.24 9.19 -6.03
N ARG A 247 -2.23 9.29 -7.35
CA ARG A 247 -3.11 8.54 -8.26
C ARG A 247 -2.32 7.41 -8.89
N GLN A 248 -2.90 6.21 -8.89
CA GLN A 248 -2.24 5.00 -9.35
C GLN A 248 -3.26 3.99 -9.92
N GLY A 249 -2.79 3.06 -10.74
CA GLY A 249 -3.59 1.91 -11.20
C GLY A 249 -4.53 2.20 -12.38
N GLU A 250 -4.49 3.40 -12.96
CA GLU A 250 -5.26 3.76 -14.15
C GLU A 250 -4.99 2.80 -15.33
N GLN A 251 -3.73 2.46 -15.60
CA GLN A 251 -3.35 1.53 -16.67
C GLN A 251 -3.83 0.09 -16.42
N LEU A 252 -4.04 -0.28 -15.16
CA LEU A 252 -4.58 -1.59 -14.76
C LEU A 252 -6.12 -1.63 -14.77
N GLY A 253 -6.80 -0.52 -15.12
CA GLY A 253 -8.26 -0.42 -14.98
C GLY A 253 -8.73 -0.43 -13.52
N ARG A 254 -7.82 -0.13 -12.59
CA ARG A 254 -8.02 -0.13 -11.14
C ARG A 254 -7.62 1.24 -10.55
N PRO A 255 -8.25 2.34 -10.99
CA PRO A 255 -7.85 3.67 -10.57
C PRO A 255 -7.97 3.82 -9.05
N SER A 256 -6.92 4.32 -8.42
CA SER A 256 -6.83 4.47 -6.98
C SER A 256 -6.47 5.90 -6.60
N VAL A 257 -6.87 6.31 -5.40
CA VAL A 257 -6.58 7.63 -4.83
C VAL A 257 -6.07 7.44 -3.42
N LEU A 258 -4.81 7.80 -3.20
CA LEU A 258 -4.14 7.75 -1.90
C LEU A 258 -3.94 9.18 -1.39
N GLU A 259 -4.67 9.53 -0.35
CA GLU A 259 -4.59 10.83 0.31
C GLU A 259 -3.49 10.80 1.36
N CYS A 260 -2.43 11.56 1.14
CA CYS A 260 -1.22 11.44 1.94
C CYS A 260 -0.90 12.74 2.66
N THR A 261 -0.22 12.60 3.79
CA THR A 261 0.44 13.72 4.46
C THR A 261 1.89 13.38 4.75
N VAL A 262 2.78 14.37 4.67
CA VAL A 262 4.16 14.26 5.15
C VAL A 262 4.43 15.43 6.10
N THR A 263 5.03 15.13 7.24
CA THR A 263 5.52 16.15 8.18
C THR A 263 7.03 16.23 8.03
N ALA A 264 7.53 17.45 7.82
CA ALA A 264 8.94 17.73 7.68
C ALA A 264 9.44 18.65 8.80
N SER A 265 10.70 18.48 9.17
CA SER A 265 11.45 19.36 10.08
C SER A 265 12.89 19.45 9.61
N ALA A 266 13.43 20.67 9.60
CA ALA A 266 14.79 20.98 9.16
C ALA A 266 15.13 20.40 7.77
N GLY A 267 14.17 20.41 6.85
CA GLY A 267 14.34 19.87 5.49
C GLY A 267 14.32 18.35 5.39
N THR A 268 13.89 17.64 6.43
CA THR A 268 13.80 16.18 6.44
C THR A 268 12.39 15.73 6.80
N ALA A 269 11.88 14.70 6.12
CA ALA A 269 10.62 14.08 6.51
C ALA A 269 10.78 13.31 7.83
N VAL A 270 9.87 13.51 8.78
CA VAL A 270 9.87 12.87 10.10
C VAL A 270 8.68 11.94 10.33
N ALA A 271 7.60 12.12 9.57
CA ALA A 271 6.44 11.24 9.59
C ALA A 271 5.68 11.33 8.25
N ALA A 272 5.00 10.26 7.87
CA ALA A 272 4.03 10.28 6.78
C ALA A 272 2.79 9.46 7.14
N THR A 273 1.64 9.84 6.58
CA THR A 273 0.40 9.06 6.69
C THR A 273 -0.23 8.90 5.31
N VAL A 274 -0.97 7.81 5.13
CA VAL A 274 -1.73 7.52 3.93
C VAL A 274 -3.15 7.13 4.33
N ARG A 275 -4.13 7.70 3.65
CA ARG A 275 -5.55 7.42 3.81
C ARG A 275 -6.13 7.04 2.45
N GLY A 276 -7.14 6.19 2.47
CA GLY A 276 -8.02 6.04 1.32
C GLY A 276 -9.36 5.45 1.68
N ALA A 277 -10.29 5.62 0.76
CA ALA A 277 -11.62 5.05 0.86
C ALA A 277 -11.59 3.53 0.69
N VAL A 278 -12.53 2.85 1.34
CA VAL A 278 -12.71 1.40 1.25
C VAL A 278 -14.14 1.11 0.84
N VAL A 279 -14.30 0.42 -0.29
CA VAL A 279 -15.62 0.17 -0.89
C VAL A 279 -15.96 -1.32 -0.81
N PRO A 280 -17.05 -1.72 -0.14
CA PRO A 280 -17.48 -3.12 -0.14
C PRO A 280 -17.97 -3.54 -1.54
N VAL A 281 -17.55 -4.74 -1.97
CA VAL A 281 -17.84 -5.28 -3.30
C VAL A 281 -18.70 -6.54 -3.22
N ALA A 282 -18.32 -7.48 -2.36
CA ALA A 282 -19.03 -8.74 -2.18
C ALA A 282 -18.96 -9.22 -0.74
N ARG A 283 -19.92 -10.04 -0.32
CA ARG A 283 -19.91 -10.73 0.97
C ARG A 283 -20.51 -12.11 0.85
N GLY A 284 -20.09 -13.04 1.68
CA GLY A 284 -20.62 -14.38 1.68
C GLY A 284 -20.02 -15.26 2.75
N ARG A 285 -20.22 -16.56 2.58
CA ARG A 285 -19.62 -17.61 3.40
C ARG A 285 -18.70 -18.47 2.56
N ILE A 286 -17.56 -18.86 3.11
CA ILE A 286 -16.56 -19.73 2.47
C ILE A 286 -16.30 -20.95 3.33
N ARG A 287 -16.17 -22.12 2.71
CA ARG A 287 -15.90 -23.38 3.43
C ARG A 287 -14.48 -23.41 3.95
N VAL A 288 -14.30 -23.89 5.17
CA VAL A 288 -12.97 -24.09 5.76
C VAL A 288 -12.30 -25.31 5.13
N PRO A 289 -11.06 -25.19 4.61
CA PRO A 289 -10.30 -26.33 4.10
C PRO A 289 -10.04 -27.37 5.20
N ARG A 290 -10.09 -28.65 4.84
CA ARG A 290 -9.83 -29.79 5.74
C ARG A 290 -8.40 -30.26 5.66
#